data_AF-A0AAW8Q8G7-F1
#
_entry.id   AF-A0AAW8Q8G7-F1
#
_cell.length_a   1.000
_cell.length_b   1.000
_cell.length_c   1.000
_cell.angle_alpha   90.00
_cell.angle_beta   90.00
_cell.angle_gamma   90.00
#
_symmetry.space_group_name_H-M   'P 1'
#
loop_
_entity.id
_entity.type
_entity.pdbx_description
1 polymer ?
#
loop_
_entity_poly.entity_id
_entity_poly.type
_entity_poly.pdbx_seq_one_letter_code
_entity_poly.pdbx_strand_id
1 'polypeptide(L)'
;MKFLSKFYDENVRFRGVSDIKKAICRFNKSLNNLDKEHNPIRVLNIFKTSKQRTYLAVKGSFVFCVLDDIRETEPKIAWVAPKKAIINDGKLVKLNPRDKTESTGVVDLGKQHKNWLYTKHLFKNSSIEEQLKQILS
;
A
#
# COMPACT_ATOMS: atom_id res chain seq x y z
N MET A 1 30.30 -14.55 13.82
CA MET A 1 29.19 -13.89 14.55
C MET A 1 27.87 -14.17 13.83
N LYS A 2 27.05 -15.12 14.31
CA LYS A 2 25.81 -15.58 13.64
C LYS A 2 24.72 -16.00 14.65
N PHE A 3 24.64 -15.33 15.81
CA PHE A 3 23.83 -15.81 16.94
C PHE A 3 22.71 -14.89 17.41
N LEU A 4 22.53 -13.69 16.84
CA LEU A 4 21.52 -12.73 17.33
C LEU A 4 20.27 -12.58 16.44
N SER A 5 20.27 -13.07 15.20
CA SER A 5 19.13 -12.82 14.29
C SER A 5 17.95 -13.78 14.46
N LYS A 6 18.12 -14.92 15.15
CA LYS A 6 17.06 -15.92 15.29
C LYS A 6 16.04 -15.61 16.38
N PHE A 7 16.44 -14.87 17.43
CA PHE A 7 15.56 -14.60 18.57
C PHE A 7 14.52 -13.50 18.33
N TYR A 8 14.71 -12.66 17.31
CA TYR A 8 13.75 -11.59 16.96
C TYR A 8 12.72 -12.00 15.90
N ASP A 9 12.95 -13.08 15.15
CA ASP A 9 12.16 -13.38 13.93
C ASP A 9 10.92 -14.26 14.19
N GLU A 10 10.80 -14.95 15.33
CA GLU A 10 9.76 -15.99 15.51
C GLU A 10 8.38 -15.47 15.94
N ASN A 11 8.28 -14.24 16.45
CA ASN A 11 7.02 -13.69 16.97
C ASN A 11 6.57 -12.37 16.33
N VAL A 12 7.31 -11.81 15.37
CA VAL A 12 6.89 -10.56 14.74
C VAL A 12 5.87 -10.84 13.66
N ARG A 13 4.59 -10.82 14.07
CA ARG A 13 3.47 -10.86 13.14
C ARG A 13 3.36 -9.51 12.44
N PHE A 14 3.07 -9.56 11.14
CA PHE A 14 2.68 -8.35 10.41
C PHE A 14 1.52 -7.64 11.11
N ARG A 15 1.57 -6.32 11.06
CA ARG A 15 0.56 -5.46 11.67
C ARG A 15 -0.80 -5.65 11.00
N GLY A 16 -1.86 -5.44 11.77
CA GLY A 16 -3.23 -5.58 11.29
C GLY A 16 -3.64 -4.40 10.41
N VAL A 17 -4.73 -4.54 9.65
CA VAL A 17 -5.31 -3.43 8.87
C VAL A 17 -5.68 -2.25 9.79
N SER A 18 -6.07 -2.51 11.04
CA SER A 18 -6.31 -1.49 12.07
C SER A 18 -5.06 -0.62 12.33
N ASP A 19 -3.88 -1.22 12.37
CA ASP A 19 -2.63 -0.49 12.62
C ASP A 19 -2.20 0.34 11.42
N ILE A 20 -2.43 -0.16 10.20
CA ILE A 20 -2.27 0.62 8.97
C ILE A 20 -3.18 1.84 8.98
N LYS A 21 -4.46 1.67 9.35
CA LYS A 21 -5.42 2.78 9.49
C LYS A 21 -4.96 3.79 10.55
N LYS A 22 -4.47 3.33 11.70
CA LYS A 22 -3.92 4.20 12.75
C LYS A 22 -2.70 4.99 12.26
N ALA A 23 -1.80 4.37 11.49
CA ALA A 23 -0.64 5.05 10.91
C ALA A 23 -1.06 6.17 9.95
N ILE A 24 -2.04 5.91 9.07
CA ILE A 24 -2.60 6.92 8.16
C ILE A 24 -3.24 8.07 8.94
N CYS A 25 -4.05 7.77 9.97
CA CYS A 25 -4.66 8.82 10.80
C CYS A 25 -3.63 9.69 11.52
N ARG A 26 -2.55 9.09 12.04
CA ARG A 26 -1.45 9.83 12.68
C ARG A 26 -0.74 10.75 11.68
N PHE A 27 -0.41 10.23 10.51
CA PHE A 27 0.20 11.01 9.43
C PHE A 27 -0.71 12.15 8.95
N ASN A 28 -2.01 11.91 8.77
CA ASN A 28 -2.98 12.93 8.35
C ASN A 28 -3.06 14.10 9.35
N LYS A 29 -3.05 13.79 10.66
CA LYS A 29 -3.04 14.82 11.72
C LYS A 29 -1.79 15.70 11.66
N SER A 30 -0.64 15.14 11.29
CA SER A 30 0.62 15.90 11.17
C SER A 30 0.69 16.84 9.96
N LEU A 31 -0.15 16.64 8.93
CA LEU A 31 -0.13 17.42 7.68
C LEU A 31 -1.31 18.41 7.57
N ASN A 32 -1.75 19.01 8.68
CA ASN A 32 -2.88 19.95 8.73
C ASN A 32 -4.22 19.37 8.24
N ASN A 33 -4.49 18.08 8.49
CA ASN A 33 -5.70 17.37 8.08
C ASN A 33 -5.97 17.46 6.57
N LEU A 34 -5.10 16.84 5.76
CA LEU A 34 -5.28 16.67 4.30
C LEU A 34 -6.71 16.24 3.95
N ASP A 35 -7.30 15.39 4.80
CA ASP A 35 -8.71 15.01 4.71
C ASP A 35 -9.40 15.23 6.05
N LYS A 36 -10.17 16.33 6.16
CA LYS A 36 -11.00 16.70 7.33
C LYS A 36 -12.24 15.81 7.46
N GLU A 37 -12.61 15.11 6.40
CA GLU A 37 -13.78 14.25 6.40
C GLU A 37 -13.49 12.93 7.14
N HIS A 38 -14.50 12.42 7.84
CA HIS A 38 -14.49 11.13 8.54
C HIS A 38 -14.68 9.94 7.58
N ASN A 39 -14.07 10.01 6.40
CA ASN A 39 -14.21 9.00 5.37
C ASN A 39 -13.62 7.65 5.83
N PRO A 40 -14.31 6.53 5.57
CA PRO A 40 -13.79 5.21 5.90
C PRO A 40 -12.51 4.93 5.10
N ILE A 41 -11.50 4.40 5.78
CA ILE A 41 -10.25 4.02 5.12
C ILE A 41 -10.41 2.64 4.49
N ARG A 42 -10.30 2.57 3.16
CA ARG A 42 -10.19 1.32 2.39
C ARG A 42 -8.72 0.98 2.21
N VAL A 43 -8.37 -0.31 2.32
CA VAL A 43 -6.98 -0.76 2.30
C VAL A 43 -6.86 -1.99 1.40
N LEU A 44 -5.91 -1.97 0.48
CA LEU A 44 -5.53 -3.07 -0.41
C LEU A 44 -4.07 -3.44 -0.18
N ASN A 45 -3.79 -4.71 0.09
CA ASN A 45 -2.42 -5.22 0.09
C ASN A 45 -2.01 -5.53 -1.34
N ILE A 46 -1.01 -4.83 -1.87
CA ILE A 46 -0.52 -5.06 -3.23
C ILE A 46 0.73 -5.94 -3.27
N PHE A 47 1.50 -6.02 -2.18
CA PHE A 47 2.77 -6.74 -2.16
C PHE A 47 3.03 -7.38 -0.81
N LYS A 48 3.51 -8.62 -0.82
CA LYS A 48 3.82 -9.38 0.40
C LYS A 48 5.09 -10.21 0.23
N THR A 49 5.96 -10.09 1.21
CA THR A 49 7.06 -11.02 1.49
C THR A 49 6.96 -11.55 2.91
N SER A 50 7.94 -12.32 3.37
CA SER A 50 8.07 -12.71 4.78
C SER A 50 8.40 -11.54 5.70
N LYS A 51 8.99 -10.45 5.17
CA LYS A 51 9.49 -9.31 5.98
C LYS A 51 8.74 -8.00 5.76
N GLN A 52 8.11 -7.83 4.61
CA GLN A 52 7.48 -6.56 4.23
C GLN A 52 6.13 -6.78 3.54
N ARG A 53 5.19 -5.89 3.82
CA ARG A 53 3.97 -5.69 3.02
C ARG A 53 3.88 -4.25 2.51
N THR A 54 3.27 -4.09 1.34
CA THR A 54 2.94 -2.78 0.79
C THR A 54 1.44 -2.67 0.64
N TYR A 55 0.87 -1.65 1.25
CA TYR A 55 -0.55 -1.35 1.20
C TYR A 55 -0.80 -0.08 0.41
N LEU A 56 -1.85 -0.09 -0.40
CA LEU A 56 -2.49 1.11 -0.90
C LEU A 56 -3.76 1.35 -0.09
N ALA A 57 -3.90 2.55 0.44
CA ALA A 57 -5.06 2.93 1.21
C ALA A 57 -5.69 4.21 0.67
N VAL A 58 -7.01 4.29 0.74
CA VAL A 58 -7.79 5.44 0.27
C VAL A 58 -8.54 6.03 1.46
N LYS A 59 -8.36 7.33 1.67
CA LYS A 59 -9.09 8.12 2.68
C LYS A 59 -9.51 9.44 2.03
N GLY A 60 -10.81 9.62 1.85
CA GLY A 60 -11.38 10.77 1.15
C GLY A 60 -10.79 10.95 -0.25
N SER A 61 -10.20 12.12 -0.49
CA SER A 61 -9.60 12.49 -1.78
C SER A 61 -8.13 12.07 -1.93
N PHE A 62 -7.58 11.25 -1.03
CA PHE A 62 -6.17 10.89 -1.02
C PHE A 62 -5.92 9.38 -1.04
N VAL A 63 -4.81 9.01 -1.67
CA VAL A 63 -4.25 7.66 -1.73
C VAL A 63 -2.92 7.67 -0.99
N PHE A 64 -2.73 6.69 -0.12
CA PHE A 64 -1.55 6.50 0.70
C PHE A 64 -0.88 5.19 0.29
N CYS A 65 0.43 5.21 0.10
CA CYS A 65 1.23 4.00 0.04
C CYS A 65 1.91 3.79 1.38
N VAL A 66 1.66 2.63 1.99
CA VAL A 66 2.15 2.28 3.32
C VAL A 66 3.03 1.05 3.23
N LEU A 67 4.25 1.16 3.77
CA LEU A 67 5.20 0.08 3.92
C LEU A 67 5.13 -0.45 5.35
N ASP A 68 4.80 -1.72 5.48
CA ASP A 68 4.76 -2.46 6.73
C ASP A 68 5.92 -3.46 6.75
N ASP A 69 7.06 -3.03 7.30
CA ASP A 69 8.23 -3.87 7.50
C ASP A 69 8.29 -4.37 8.94
N ILE A 70 8.35 -5.68 9.15
CA ILE A 70 8.35 -6.29 10.50
C ILE A 70 9.56 -5.84 11.35
N ARG A 71 10.62 -5.35 10.72
CA ARG A 71 11.82 -4.87 11.40
C ARG A 71 11.67 -3.46 11.96
N GLU A 72 10.65 -2.74 11.50
CA GLU A 72 10.35 -1.35 11.90
C GLU A 72 9.25 -1.33 12.96
N THR A 73 9.35 -0.39 13.91
CA THR A 73 8.36 -0.24 14.98
C THR A 73 6.99 0.18 14.45
N GLU A 74 6.94 1.01 13.41
CA GLU A 74 5.70 1.52 12.82
C GLU A 74 5.64 1.39 11.28
N PRO A 75 4.44 1.23 10.69
CA PRO A 75 4.29 1.31 9.25
C PRO A 75 4.68 2.70 8.75
N LYS A 76 5.45 2.76 7.67
CA LYS A 76 5.91 4.01 7.06
C LYS A 76 5.01 4.42 5.91
N ILE A 77 4.56 5.67 5.88
CA ILE A 77 3.95 6.24 4.68
C ILE A 77 5.06 6.54 3.66
N ALA A 78 5.10 5.79 2.57
CA ALA A 78 6.09 5.99 1.51
C ALA A 78 5.76 7.20 0.64
N TRP A 79 4.46 7.41 0.35
CA TRP A 79 3.96 8.60 -0.33
C TRP A 79 2.47 8.76 -0.10
N VAL A 80 2.00 9.99 -0.34
CA VAL A 80 0.59 10.37 -0.41
C VAL A 80 0.35 11.13 -1.70
N ALA A 81 -0.78 10.88 -2.35
CA ALA A 81 -1.16 11.55 -3.58
C ALA A 81 -2.67 11.82 -3.63
N PRO A 82 -3.11 12.89 -4.31
CA PRO A 82 -4.53 13.07 -4.62
C PRO A 82 -5.06 11.88 -5.43
N LYS A 83 -6.27 11.41 -5.11
CA LYS A 83 -6.96 10.33 -5.81
C LYS A 83 -7.02 10.59 -7.32
N LYS A 84 -7.28 11.84 -7.72
CA LYS A 84 -7.29 12.32 -9.12
C LYS A 84 -5.98 12.09 -9.88
N ALA A 85 -4.84 11.99 -9.18
CA ALA A 85 -3.55 11.69 -9.81
C ALA A 85 -3.39 10.21 -10.19
N ILE A 86 -4.21 9.33 -9.61
CA ILE A 86 -4.18 7.87 -9.78
C ILE A 86 -5.39 7.36 -10.56
N ILE A 87 -6.58 7.92 -10.33
CA ILE A 87 -7.82 7.62 -11.06
C ILE A 87 -8.50 8.93 -11.45
N ASN A 88 -8.90 9.07 -12.70
CA ASN A 88 -9.69 10.20 -13.19
C ASN A 88 -10.85 9.70 -14.02
N ASP A 89 -12.08 10.13 -13.70
CA ASP A 89 -13.31 9.72 -14.38
C ASP A 89 -13.45 8.18 -14.51
N GLY A 90 -13.14 7.46 -13.44
CA GLY A 90 -13.19 5.98 -13.38
C GLY A 90 -12.05 5.27 -14.11
N LYS A 91 -11.16 6.01 -14.80
CA LYS A 91 -10.01 5.45 -15.52
C LYS A 91 -8.73 5.62 -14.71
N LEU A 92 -7.97 4.54 -14.56
CA LEU A 92 -6.67 4.60 -13.88
C LEU A 92 -5.66 5.36 -14.75
N VAL A 93 -5.04 6.37 -14.16
CA VAL A 93 -4.08 7.24 -14.84
C VAL A 93 -2.73 6.51 -14.91
N LYS A 94 -2.30 6.17 -16.13
CA LYS A 94 -1.01 5.52 -16.41
C LYS A 94 -0.75 4.26 -15.57
N LEU A 95 -1.76 3.41 -15.40
CA LEU A 95 -1.55 2.06 -14.87
C LEU A 95 -0.83 1.23 -15.94
N ASN A 96 0.36 0.74 -15.60
CA ASN A 96 1.12 -0.13 -16.49
C ASN A 96 1.69 -1.31 -15.68
N PRO A 97 0.91 -2.40 -15.52
CA PRO A 97 1.41 -3.62 -14.92
C PRO A 97 2.36 -4.32 -15.89
N ARG A 98 3.53 -4.69 -15.40
CA ARG A 98 4.59 -5.37 -16.15
C ARG A 98 5.06 -6.58 -15.35
N ASP A 99 5.38 -7.66 -16.04
CA ASP A 99 5.96 -8.82 -15.38
C ASP A 99 7.39 -8.56 -14.91
N LYS A 100 7.74 -9.10 -13.74
CA LYS A 100 9.11 -9.07 -13.22
C LYS A 100 9.63 -10.48 -12.93
N THR A 101 8.82 -11.29 -12.26
CA THR A 101 9.08 -12.72 -12.05
C THR A 101 7.78 -13.51 -12.22
N GLU A 102 7.84 -14.83 -12.07
CA GLU A 102 6.64 -15.69 -12.03
C GLU A 102 5.68 -15.30 -10.90
N SER A 103 6.20 -14.87 -9.76
CA SER A 103 5.42 -14.57 -8.55
C SER A 103 5.18 -13.07 -8.31
N THR A 104 5.92 -12.19 -8.99
CA THR A 104 5.87 -10.74 -8.78
C THR A 104 5.77 -9.98 -10.09
N GLY A 105 5.05 -8.86 -10.05
CA GLY A 105 5.01 -7.88 -11.12
C GLY A 105 5.40 -6.50 -10.61
N VAL A 106 5.45 -5.56 -11.53
CA VAL A 106 5.72 -4.15 -11.30
C VAL A 106 4.55 -3.35 -11.83
N VAL A 107 4.12 -2.31 -11.11
CA VAL A 107 3.02 -1.44 -11.52
C VAL A 107 3.41 0.01 -11.32
N ASP A 108 3.02 0.83 -12.30
CA ASP A 108 3.06 2.29 -12.17
C ASP A 108 1.70 2.80 -11.67
N LEU A 109 1.71 3.68 -10.68
CA LEU A 109 0.52 4.29 -10.09
C LEU A 109 0.58 5.80 -10.37
N GLY A 110 -0.13 6.25 -11.40
CA GLY A 110 -0.09 7.64 -11.84
C GLY A 110 1.21 8.01 -12.57
N LYS A 111 1.47 9.32 -12.67
CA LYS A 111 2.67 9.86 -13.33
C LYS A 111 3.93 9.79 -12.45
N GLN A 112 3.78 9.86 -11.12
CA GLN A 112 4.90 10.06 -10.20
C GLN A 112 5.34 8.78 -9.48
N HIS A 113 4.44 7.81 -9.26
CA HIS A 113 4.76 6.62 -8.47
C HIS A 113 5.02 5.45 -9.39
N LYS A 114 6.29 5.28 -9.77
CA LYS A 114 6.72 4.28 -10.76
C LYS A 114 7.35 3.06 -10.10
N ASN A 115 7.30 1.95 -10.82
CA ASN A 115 8.01 0.72 -10.50
C ASN A 115 7.67 0.08 -9.13
N TRP A 116 6.41 0.15 -8.70
CA TRP A 116 5.97 -0.49 -7.46
C TRP A 116 5.81 -1.99 -7.63
N LEU A 117 6.38 -2.79 -6.74
CA LEU A 117 6.19 -4.23 -6.78
C LEU A 117 4.77 -4.61 -6.35
N TYR A 118 4.24 -5.65 -6.98
CA TYR A 118 3.04 -6.33 -6.51
C TYR A 118 3.19 -7.86 -6.59
N THR A 119 2.49 -8.57 -5.71
CA THR A 119 2.54 -10.04 -5.64
C THR A 119 1.36 -10.61 -6.44
N LYS A 120 1.63 -11.33 -7.53
CA LYS A 120 0.58 -11.82 -8.45
C LYS A 120 -0.45 -12.72 -7.76
N HIS A 121 -0.02 -13.54 -6.80
CA HIS A 121 -0.92 -14.41 -6.03
C HIS A 121 -1.98 -13.65 -5.21
N LEU A 122 -1.75 -12.38 -4.86
CA LEU A 122 -2.78 -11.57 -4.17
C LEU A 122 -3.98 -11.24 -5.08
N PHE A 123 -3.83 -11.47 -6.39
CA PHE A 123 -4.74 -11.08 -7.46
C PHE A 123 -5.19 -12.28 -8.29
N LYS A 124 -5.25 -13.48 -7.70
CA LYS A 124 -5.61 -14.72 -8.43
C LYS A 124 -6.99 -14.66 -9.10
N ASN A 125 -7.95 -14.00 -8.46
CA ASN A 125 -9.36 -13.99 -8.88
C ASN A 125 -9.74 -12.73 -9.64
N SER A 126 -8.83 -11.77 -9.80
CA SER A 126 -9.07 -10.46 -10.42
C SER A 126 -7.74 -9.77 -10.64
N SER A 127 -7.59 -9.02 -11.73
CA SER A 127 -6.39 -8.22 -11.99
C SER A 127 -6.12 -7.16 -10.90
N ILE A 128 -4.86 -6.73 -10.77
CA ILE A 128 -4.50 -5.59 -9.92
C ILE A 128 -5.27 -4.32 -10.32
N GLU A 129 -5.57 -4.15 -11.61
CA GLU A 129 -6.36 -3.05 -12.12
C GLU A 129 -7.78 -3.03 -11.56
N GLU A 130 -8.47 -4.18 -11.57
CA GLU A 130 -9.84 -4.29 -11.05
C GLU A 130 -9.90 -4.00 -9.55
N GLN A 131 -8.96 -4.56 -8.78
CA GLN A 131 -8.86 -4.31 -7.34
C GLN A 131 -8.56 -2.84 -7.03
N LEU A 132 -7.68 -2.20 -7.81
CA LEU A 132 -7.40 -0.78 -7.69
C LEU A 132 -8.64 0.06 -7.99
N LYS A 133 -9.39 -0.24 -9.05
CA LYS A 133 -10.64 0.46 -9.36
C LYS A 133 -11.63 0.31 -8.21
N GLN A 134 -11.78 -0.88 -7.63
CA GLN A 134 -12.71 -1.13 -6.52
C GLN A 134 -12.39 -0.31 -5.26
N ILE A 135 -11.11 -0.12 -4.93
CA ILE A 135 -10.73 0.68 -3.76
C ILE A 135 -10.66 2.18 -4.05
N LEU A 136 -10.55 2.59 -5.31
CA LEU A 136 -10.40 3.99 -5.72
C LEU A 136 -11.71 4.64 -6.21
N SER A 137 -12.70 3.86 -6.64
CA SER A 137 -14.07 4.32 -6.93
C SER A 137 -14.69 4.87 -5.66
#